data_AF-A0ABD1N7U6-F1
#
_entry.id   AF-A0ABD1N7U6-F1
#
_cell.length_a   1.000
_cell.length_b   1.000
_cell.length_c   1.000
_cell.angle_alpha   90.00
_cell.angle_beta   90.00
_cell.angle_gamma   90.00
#
_symmetry.space_group_name_H-M   'P 1'
#
loop_
_entity.id
_entity.type
_entity.pdbx_description
1 polymer ?
#
loop_
_entity_poly.entity_id
_entity_poly.type
_entity_poly.pdbx_seq_one_letter_code
_entity_poly.pdbx_strand_id
1 'polypeptide(L)'
;MFVSVKMKGRASEEKWEMGSRVSSRIEERKKEAELKYLEFVQFTTIQALMHCAILYSYAKERAGPLKPGVDTVEEAVKTVLAPVYHRFHIVPVEILKYADRKVADFDRHVPSNVKKVSSEKVYNRSKMKG
;
A
#
# COMPACT_ATOMS: atom_id res chain seq x y z
N MET A 1 28.71 -29.31 43.51
CA MET A 1 27.51 -28.51 43.79
C MET A 1 27.91 -27.04 43.86
N PHE A 2 27.65 -26.26 42.81
CA PHE A 2 27.74 -24.80 42.88
C PHE A 2 26.35 -24.27 42.54
N VAL A 3 25.55 -24.04 43.59
CA VAL A 3 24.26 -23.34 43.45
C VAL A 3 24.61 -21.88 43.23
N SER A 4 24.70 -21.48 41.95
CA SER A 4 24.75 -20.07 41.58
C SER A 4 23.39 -19.46 41.87
N VAL A 5 23.26 -18.84 43.05
CA VAL A 5 22.16 -17.94 43.38
C VAL A 5 22.31 -16.70 42.50
N LYS A 6 21.64 -16.74 41.35
CA LYS A 6 21.53 -15.59 40.46
C LYS A 6 20.35 -14.73 40.91
N MET A 7 20.58 -13.91 41.94
CA MET A 7 19.74 -12.75 42.22
C MET A 7 20.26 -11.58 41.38
N LYS A 8 19.73 -11.42 40.17
CA LYS A 8 20.00 -10.24 39.33
C LYS A 8 18.76 -9.86 38.54
N GLY A 9 17.98 -8.95 39.12
CA GLY A 9 17.23 -7.93 38.38
C GLY A 9 16.00 -8.38 37.59
N ARG A 10 14.91 -8.72 38.29
CA ARG A 10 13.56 -8.92 37.72
C ARG A 10 13.10 -7.73 36.85
N ALA A 11 13.51 -6.51 37.21
CA ALA A 11 13.21 -5.28 36.48
C ALA A 11 13.91 -5.16 35.11
N SER A 12 15.03 -5.86 34.87
CA SER A 12 15.70 -5.82 33.56
C SER A 12 15.00 -6.73 32.55
N GLU A 13 14.48 -7.87 32.99
CA GLU A 13 13.77 -8.83 32.12
C GLU A 13 12.42 -8.27 31.68
N GLU A 14 11.69 -7.58 32.57
CA GLU A 14 10.43 -6.88 32.22
C GLU A 14 10.63 -5.79 31.16
N LYS A 15 11.78 -5.13 31.16
CA LYS A 15 12.12 -4.08 30.17
C LYS A 15 12.40 -4.67 28.79
N TRP A 16 13.05 -5.84 28.72
CA TRP A 16 13.28 -6.58 27.47
C TRP A 16 12.00 -7.22 26.94
N GLU A 17 11.16 -7.77 27.82
CA GLU A 17 9.84 -8.33 27.49
C GLU A 17 8.86 -7.27 27.00
N MET A 18 8.85 -6.08 27.62
CA MET A 18 8.07 -4.94 27.11
C MET A 18 8.59 -4.44 25.77
N GLY A 19 9.91 -4.34 25.58
CA GLY A 19 10.50 -3.98 24.29
C GLY A 19 10.10 -4.96 23.18
N SER A 20 10.14 -6.26 23.48
CA SER A 20 9.72 -7.34 22.57
C SER A 20 8.22 -7.28 22.25
N ARG A 21 7.37 -7.07 23.26
CA ARG A 21 5.90 -6.92 23.09
C ARG A 21 5.47 -5.64 22.39
N VAL A 22 6.27 -4.57 22.49
CA VAL A 22 6.04 -3.33 21.74
C VAL A 22 6.51 -3.50 20.30
N SER A 23 7.64 -4.15 20.08
CA SER A 23 8.15 -4.49 18.75
C SER A 23 7.18 -5.38 17.97
N SER A 24 6.64 -6.44 18.59
CA SER A 24 5.66 -7.32 17.96
C SER A 24 4.34 -6.61 17.64
N ARG A 25 3.83 -5.76 18.54
CA ARG A 25 2.62 -4.97 18.29
C ARG A 25 2.79 -3.89 17.22
N ILE A 26 3.99 -3.34 17.06
CA ILE A 26 4.31 -2.41 15.96
C ILE A 26 4.32 -3.16 14.62
N GLU A 27 4.89 -4.37 14.58
CA GLU A 27 4.89 -5.21 13.37
C GLU A 27 3.48 -5.73 13.01
N GLU A 28 2.64 -6.09 13.99
CA GLU A 28 1.23 -6.43 13.73
C GLU A 28 0.44 -5.23 13.19
N ARG A 29 0.59 -4.04 13.78
CA ARG A 29 -0.05 -2.83 13.25
C ARG A 29 0.47 -2.42 11.87
N LYS A 30 1.72 -2.75 11.53
CA LYS A 30 2.27 -2.57 10.18
C LYS A 30 1.62 -3.53 9.18
N LYS A 31 1.44 -4.80 9.54
CA LYS A 31 0.76 -5.81 8.70
C LYS A 31 -0.73 -5.49 8.52
N GLU A 32 -1.36 -4.88 9.51
CA GLU A 32 -2.73 -4.35 9.37
C GLU A 32 -2.82 -3.12 8.46
N ALA A 33 -1.70 -2.44 8.19
CA ALA A 33 -1.60 -1.27 7.32
C ALA A 33 -1.03 -1.58 5.92
N GLU A 34 -1.05 -2.86 5.51
CA GLU A 34 -0.94 -3.23 4.09
C GLU A 34 -2.24 -2.92 3.36
N LEU A 35 -2.12 -2.54 2.09
CA LEU A 35 -3.16 -1.91 1.27
C LEU A 35 -4.25 -2.89 0.85
N LYS A 36 -5.10 -3.35 1.75
CA LYS A 36 -6.05 -4.45 1.47
C LYS A 36 -7.09 -4.13 0.40
N TYR A 37 -7.47 -2.87 0.21
CA TYR A 37 -8.46 -2.43 -0.77
C TYR A 37 -7.82 -1.80 -2.02
N LEU A 38 -6.66 -1.15 -1.86
CA LEU A 38 -5.94 -0.43 -2.92
C LEU A 38 -4.73 -1.17 -3.50
N GLU A 39 -4.48 -2.43 -3.12
CA GLU A 39 -3.41 -3.26 -3.71
C GLU A 39 -3.52 -3.37 -5.23
N PHE A 40 -4.74 -3.59 -5.74
CA PHE A 40 -5.00 -3.60 -7.19
C PHE A 40 -4.68 -2.26 -7.85
N VAL A 41 -4.91 -1.14 -7.15
CA VAL A 41 -4.58 0.20 -7.67
C VAL A 41 -3.07 0.37 -7.77
N GLN A 42 -2.29 -0.14 -6.81
CA GLN A 42 -0.83 -0.16 -6.95
C GLN A 42 -0.38 -1.00 -8.15
N PHE A 43 -0.87 -2.24 -8.23
CA PHE A 43 -0.50 -3.15 -9.31
C PHE A 43 -0.86 -2.57 -10.68
N THR A 44 -2.08 -2.05 -10.85
CA THR A 44 -2.52 -1.41 -12.11
C THR A 44 -1.78 -0.13 -12.41
N THR A 45 -1.42 0.67 -11.41
CA THR A 45 -0.63 1.88 -11.62
C THR A 45 0.75 1.52 -12.16
N ILE A 46 1.44 0.55 -11.54
CA ILE A 46 2.76 0.08 -12.01
C ILE A 46 2.64 -0.49 -13.43
N GLN A 47 1.63 -1.31 -13.67
CA GLN A 47 1.38 -1.90 -14.98
C GLN A 47 1.09 -0.83 -16.04
N ALA A 48 0.23 0.15 -15.76
CA ALA A 48 -0.06 1.25 -16.67
C ALA A 48 1.20 2.08 -16.95
N LEU A 49 2.00 2.38 -15.92
CA LEU A 49 3.24 3.14 -16.06
C LEU A 49 4.26 2.40 -16.94
N MET A 50 4.38 1.07 -16.81
CA MET A 50 5.20 0.25 -17.71
C MET A 50 4.72 0.33 -19.16
N HIS A 51 3.41 0.17 -19.42
CA HIS A 51 2.88 0.26 -20.79
C HIS A 51 3.09 1.65 -21.37
N CYS A 52 2.86 2.71 -20.59
CA CYS A 52 3.13 4.08 -21.00
C CYS A 52 4.62 4.30 -21.31
N ALA A 53 5.53 3.75 -20.50
CA ALA A 53 6.97 3.85 -20.74
C ALA A 53 7.37 3.15 -22.05
N ILE A 54 6.84 1.95 -22.31
CA ILE A 54 7.08 1.22 -23.56
C ILE A 54 6.54 2.02 -24.76
N LEU A 55 5.31 2.53 -24.67
CA LEU A 55 4.69 3.32 -25.72
C LEU A 55 5.46 4.62 -25.99
N TYR A 56 5.87 5.31 -24.92
CA TYR A 56 6.68 6.51 -25.01
C TYR A 56 8.03 6.22 -25.67
N SER A 57 8.74 5.17 -25.26
CA SER A 57 10.01 4.76 -25.86
C SER A 57 9.86 4.49 -27.35
N TYR A 58 8.82 3.75 -27.73
CA TYR A 58 8.51 3.47 -29.13
C TYR A 58 8.20 4.73 -29.94
N ALA A 59 7.40 5.64 -29.39
CA ALA A 59 7.07 6.92 -30.03
C ALA A 59 8.31 7.82 -30.16
N LYS A 60 9.14 7.87 -29.12
CA LYS A 60 10.38 8.64 -29.08
C LYS A 60 11.41 8.14 -30.10
N GLU A 61 11.57 6.82 -30.23
CA GLU A 61 12.43 6.23 -31.26
C GLU A 61 11.99 6.58 -32.68
N ARG A 62 10.66 6.74 -32.88
CA ARG A 62 10.05 7.09 -34.17
C ARG A 62 9.81 8.58 -34.38
N ALA A 63 10.22 9.43 -33.45
CA ALA A 63 9.99 10.88 -33.50
C ALA A 63 10.81 11.60 -34.59
N GLY A 64 11.75 10.92 -35.24
CA GLY A 64 12.52 11.46 -36.37
C GLY A 64 13.25 12.76 -35.99
N PRO A 65 13.12 13.85 -36.78
CA PRO A 65 13.79 15.13 -36.50
C PRO A 65 13.45 15.75 -35.14
N LEU A 66 12.35 15.34 -34.48
CA LEU A 66 11.93 15.87 -33.19
C LEU A 66 12.58 15.17 -31.99
N LYS A 67 13.23 14.02 -32.20
CA LYS A 67 13.87 13.22 -31.15
C LYS A 67 14.86 14.04 -30.28
N PRO A 68 15.75 14.88 -30.84
CA PRO A 68 16.69 15.67 -30.03
C PRO A 68 15.99 16.70 -29.11
N GLY A 69 14.86 17.25 -29.56
CA GLY A 69 14.06 18.16 -28.74
C GLY A 69 13.41 17.44 -27.56
N VAL A 70 12.89 16.23 -27.79
CA VAL A 70 12.33 15.37 -26.74
C VAL A 70 13.40 14.99 -25.71
N ASP A 71 14.60 14.62 -26.17
CA ASP A 71 15.74 14.31 -25.29
C ASP A 71 16.13 15.49 -24.39
N THR A 72 16.19 16.69 -24.96
CA THR A 72 16.57 17.91 -24.22
C THR A 72 15.55 18.25 -23.12
N VAL A 73 14.26 18.16 -23.43
CA VAL A 73 13.19 18.43 -22.46
C VAL A 73 13.17 17.35 -21.38
N GLU A 74 13.35 16.08 -21.74
CA GLU A 74 13.42 14.97 -20.78
C GLU A 74 14.57 15.18 -19.79
N GLU A 75 15.75 15.56 -20.27
CA GLU A 75 16.92 15.83 -19.42
C GLU A 75 16.70 17.05 -18.50
N ALA A 76 16.11 18.12 -19.01
CA ALA A 76 15.76 19.29 -18.21
C ALA A 76 14.76 18.93 -17.10
N VAL A 77 13.69 18.22 -17.45
CA VAL A 77 12.68 17.75 -16.50
C VAL A 77 13.30 16.83 -15.46
N LYS A 78 14.16 15.89 -15.88
CA LYS A 78 14.89 15.00 -14.96
C LYS A 78 15.77 15.77 -13.99
N THR A 79 16.48 16.80 -14.45
CA THR A 79 17.34 17.63 -13.59
C THR A 79 16.54 18.40 -12.54
N VAL A 80 15.40 18.97 -12.94
CA VAL A 80 14.53 19.74 -12.04
C VAL A 80 13.78 18.83 -11.06
N LEU A 81 13.32 17.66 -11.52
CA LEU A 81 12.52 16.74 -10.72
C LEU A 81 13.35 15.74 -9.91
N ALA A 82 14.62 15.49 -10.25
CA ALA A 82 15.46 14.55 -9.51
C ALA A 82 15.53 14.84 -7.99
N PRO A 83 15.72 16.10 -7.54
CA PRO A 83 15.71 16.43 -6.12
C PRO A 83 14.33 16.22 -5.47
N VAL A 84 13.25 16.46 -6.22
CA VAL A 84 11.88 16.31 -5.76
C VAL A 84 11.57 14.83 -5.53
N TYR A 85 11.86 13.99 -6.52
CA TYR A 85 11.62 12.55 -6.40
C TYR A 85 12.44 11.93 -5.27
N HIS A 86 13.69 12.35 -5.09
CA HIS A 86 14.53 11.90 -3.99
C HIS A 86 13.93 12.25 -2.61
N ARG A 87 13.31 13.43 -2.48
CA ARG A 87 12.68 13.87 -1.22
C ARG A 87 11.31 13.24 -0.95
N PHE A 88 10.55 12.90 -1.99
CA PHE A 88 9.14 12.49 -1.86
C PHE A 88 8.86 11.01 -2.18
N HIS A 89 9.88 10.16 -2.39
CA HIS A 89 9.67 8.75 -2.76
C HIS A 89 8.79 7.94 -1.78
N ILE A 90 8.72 8.33 -0.51
CA ILE A 90 7.91 7.65 0.52
C ILE A 90 6.44 8.13 0.52
N VAL A 91 6.19 9.38 0.13
CA VAL A 91 4.90 10.05 0.27
C VAL A 91 3.76 9.38 -0.53
N PRO A 92 3.94 8.93 -1.79
CA PRO A 92 2.89 8.26 -2.54
C PRO A 92 2.36 6.99 -1.88
N VAL A 93 3.24 6.23 -1.21
CA VAL A 93 2.87 5.00 -0.50
C VAL A 93 2.08 5.32 0.76
N GLU A 94 2.46 6.37 1.49
CA GLU A 94 1.75 6.82 2.69
C GLU A 94 0.35 7.36 2.36
N ILE A 95 0.20 8.09 1.25
CA ILE A 95 -1.10 8.57 0.76
C ILE A 95 -2.02 7.40 0.43
N LEU A 96 -1.50 6.39 -0.28
CA LEU A 96 -2.29 5.19 -0.59
C LEU A 96 -2.72 4.46 0.68
N LYS A 97 -1.84 4.32 1.69
CA LYS A 97 -2.18 3.68 2.97
C LYS A 97 -3.25 4.45 3.74
N TYR A 98 -3.16 5.78 3.72
CA TYR A 98 -4.17 6.64 4.32
C TYR A 98 -5.53 6.47 3.62
N ALA A 99 -5.54 6.49 2.28
CA ALA A 99 -6.75 6.28 1.51
C ALA A 99 -7.34 4.88 1.71
N ASP A 100 -6.52 3.83 1.76
CA ASP A 100 -6.94 2.45 2.00
C ASP A 100 -7.64 2.29 3.35
N ARG A 101 -7.07 2.90 4.40
CA ARG A 101 -7.69 2.93 5.73
C ARG A 101 -9.02 3.69 5.73
N LYS A 102 -9.12 4.79 4.98
CA LYS A 102 -10.39 5.53 4.84
C LYS A 102 -11.44 4.71 4.11
N VAL A 103 -11.08 3.97 3.06
CA VAL A 103 -12.00 3.07 2.35
C VAL A 103 -12.49 1.97 3.29
N ALA A 104 -11.60 1.40 4.12
CA ALA A 104 -11.99 0.43 5.15
C ALA A 104 -12.96 1.01 6.18
N ASP A 105 -12.75 2.26 6.62
CA ASP A 105 -13.67 2.96 7.52
C ASP A 105 -15.05 3.17 6.87
N PHE A 106 -15.10 3.53 5.59
CA PHE A 106 -16.35 3.67 4.84
C PHE A 106 -17.09 2.32 4.72
N ASP A 107 -16.40 1.24 4.36
CA ASP A 107 -17.00 -0.11 4.22
C ASP A 107 -17.62 -0.59 5.55
N ARG A 108 -16.99 -0.27 6.68
CA ARG A 108 -17.50 -0.60 8.02
C ARG A 108 -18.74 0.20 8.43
N HIS A 109 -18.92 1.40 7.89
CA HIS A 109 -20.06 2.28 8.18
C HIS A 109 -21.19 2.16 7.16
N VAL A 110 -21.07 1.33 6.12
CA VAL A 110 -22.21 1.00 5.27
C VAL A 110 -23.20 0.19 6.12
N PRO A 111 -24.40 0.73 6.39
CA PRO A 111 -25.37 0.04 7.22
C PRO A 111 -25.68 -1.33 6.61
N SER A 112 -25.77 -2.33 7.46
CA SER A 112 -26.01 -3.75 7.13
C SER A 112 -27.34 -4.00 6.37
N ASN A 113 -28.15 -2.98 6.17
CA ASN A 113 -29.40 -3.01 5.43
C ASN A 113 -29.20 -3.24 3.92
N VAL A 114 -28.06 -2.87 3.33
CA VAL A 114 -27.80 -3.17 1.89
C VAL A 114 -27.30 -4.61 1.70
N LYS A 115 -26.59 -5.17 2.69
CA LYS A 115 -26.07 -6.55 2.65
C LYS A 115 -27.20 -7.58 2.73
N LYS A 116 -28.24 -7.32 3.53
CA LYS A 116 -29.39 -8.23 3.71
C LYS A 116 -30.31 -8.32 2.49
N VAL A 117 -30.41 -7.25 1.68
CA VAL A 117 -31.29 -7.26 0.49
C VAL A 117 -30.75 -8.15 -0.64
N SER A 118 -29.44 -8.40 -0.69
CA SER A 118 -28.85 -9.31 -1.69
C SER A 118 -29.15 -10.78 -1.36
N SER A 119 -29.05 -11.18 -0.09
CA SER A 119 -29.36 -12.54 0.36
C SER A 119 -30.85 -12.89 0.22
N GLU A 120 -31.73 -11.91 0.42
CA GLU A 120 -33.18 -12.10 0.35
C GLU A 120 -33.69 -12.22 -1.10
N LYS A 121 -33.06 -11.51 -2.05
CA LYS A 121 -33.36 -11.68 -3.49
C LYS A 121 -32.93 -13.04 -4.05
N VAL A 122 -31.88 -13.66 -3.49
CA VAL A 122 -31.43 -15.00 -3.90
C VAL A 122 -32.31 -16.10 -3.30
N TYR A 123 -32.70 -15.97 -2.02
CA TYR A 123 -33.61 -16.92 -1.36
C TYR A 123 -35.01 -16.92 -2.00
N ASN A 124 -35.56 -15.74 -2.33
CA ASN A 124 -36.88 -15.65 -2.96
C ASN A 124 -36.89 -16.09 -4.43
N ARG A 125 -35.72 -16.12 -5.10
CA ARG A 125 -35.59 -16.57 -6.50
C ARG A 125 -35.48 -18.10 -6.62
N SER A 126 -34.98 -18.81 -5.61
CA SER A 126 -34.99 -20.28 -5.59
C SER A 126 -36.38 -20.85 -5.23
N LYS A 127 -37.17 -20.13 -4.44
CA LYS A 127 -38.55 -20.48 -4.06
C LYS A 127 -39.59 -20.32 -5.19
N MET A 128 -39.32 -19.53 -6.23
CA MET A 128 -40.22 -19.32 -7.37
C MET A 128 -39.97 -20.27 -8.56
N LYS A 129 -39.03 -21.22 -8.44
CA LYS A 129 -38.72 -22.21 -9.49
C LYS A 129 -39.08 -23.66 -9.09
N GLY A 130 -39.82 -23.84 -8.00
CA GLY A 130 -40.36 -25.13 -7.55
C GLY A 130 -41.86 -25.21 -7.76
#